data_AF-A0A6A2YFA4-F1
#
_entry.id   AF-A0A6A2YFA4-F1
#
_cell.length_a   1.000
_cell.length_b   1.000
_cell.length_c   1.000
_cell.angle_alpha   90.00
_cell.angle_beta   90.00
_cell.angle_gamma   90.00
#
_symmetry.space_group_name_H-M   'P 1'
#
loop_
_entity.id
_entity.type
_entity.pdbx_description
1 polymer ?
#
loop_
_entity_poly.entity_id
_entity_poly.type
_entity_poly.pdbx_seq_one_letter_code
_entity_poly.pdbx_strand_id
1 'polypeptide(L)' 'MYLVGFGPNFPKKIHHRASSLPSMASHPQSIGCDAGFQPYFYSSNPNPNVLVRAIVGGLDQNDGFTDDRSDIAL' A
#
# COMPACT_ATOMS: atom_id res chain seq x y z
N MET A 1 -3.78 13.23 -8.22
CA MET A 1 -2.81 12.89 -7.15
C MET A 1 -3.55 12.77 -5.82
N TYR A 2 -3.24 11.76 -5.03
CA TYR A 2 -3.86 11.56 -3.71
C TYR A 2 -2.82 11.57 -2.60
N LEU A 3 -3.17 12.14 -1.44
CA LEU A 3 -2.33 12.19 -0.25
C LEU A 3 -2.80 11.11 0.74
N VAL A 4 -1.91 10.17 1.07
CA VAL A 4 -2.21 9.08 1.99
C VAL A 4 -2.43 9.63 3.41
N GLY A 5 -3.55 9.22 4.01
CA GLY A 5 -3.96 9.62 5.35
C GLY A 5 -4.64 11.00 5.44
N PHE A 6 -5.01 11.61 4.33
CA PHE A 6 -5.67 12.92 4.31
C PHE A 6 -7.03 12.89 3.61
N GLY A 7 -8.04 13.50 4.23
CA GLY A 7 -9.42 13.51 3.73
C GLY A 7 -10.19 12.22 4.03
N PRO A 8 -11.50 12.18 3.71
CA PRO A 8 -12.36 11.04 3.99
C PRO A 8 -12.03 9.81 3.12
N ASN A 9 -11.48 10.03 1.92
CA ASN A 9 -11.15 8.99 0.95
C ASN A 9 -9.69 9.18 0.51
N PHE A 10 -8.81 8.30 0.99
CA PHE A 10 -7.41 8.24 0.58
C PHE A 10 -7.02 6.79 0.21
N PRO A 11 -5.98 6.59 -0.60
CA PRO A 11 -5.50 5.26 -0.99
C PRO A 11 -5.04 4.44 0.21
N LYS A 12 -5.50 3.20 0.32
CA LYS A 12 -5.18 2.31 1.45
C LYS A 12 -4.34 1.11 1.03
N LYS A 13 -4.21 0.84 -0.27
CA LYS A 13 -3.47 -0.30 -0.83
C LYS A 13 -2.30 0.16 -1.69
N ILE A 14 -1.58 1.18 -1.25
CA ILE A 14 -0.43 1.71 -2.00
C ILE A 14 0.66 0.64 -2.19
N HIS A 15 1.35 0.68 -3.33
CA HIS A 15 2.52 -0.16 -3.62
C HIS A 15 3.74 0.25 -2.76
N HIS A 16 3.74 -0.17 -1.50
CA HIS A 16 4.85 0.09 -0.58
C HIS A 16 5.08 -1.08 0.39
N ARG A 17 6.20 -1.78 0.22
CA ARG A 17 6.50 -3.04 0.94
C ARG A 17 6.39 -2.91 2.46
N ALA A 18 7.04 -1.91 3.06
CA ALA A 18 7.02 -1.75 4.52
C ALA A 18 5.62 -1.33 5.05
N SER A 19 4.79 -0.73 4.20
CA SER A 19 3.43 -0.35 4.56
C SER A 19 2.49 -1.56 4.54
N SER A 20 2.69 -2.48 3.58
CA SER A 20 1.88 -3.69 3.41
C SER A 20 2.18 -4.83 4.40
N LEU A 21 3.38 -4.88 4.99
CA LEU A 21 3.77 -5.91 5.95
C LEU A 21 3.32 -5.55 7.38
N PRO A 22 3.04 -6.54 8.24
CA PRO A 22 2.78 -6.29 9.66
C PRO A 22 4.00 -5.63 10.32
N SER A 23 3.75 -4.86 11.38
CA SER A 23 4.83 -4.25 12.16
C SER A 23 5.54 -5.31 13.01
N MET A 24 6.76 -5.01 13.46
CA MET A 24 7.50 -5.89 14.37
C MET A 24 6.76 -6.13 15.70
N ALA A 25 5.88 -5.22 16.11
CA ALA A 25 5.09 -5.37 17.32
C ALA A 25 4.00 -6.46 17.15
N SER A 26 3.43 -6.61 15.96
CA SER A 26 2.42 -7.65 15.67
C SER A 26 3.02 -8.93 15.07
N HIS A 27 4.19 -8.85 14.46
CA HIS A 27 4.93 -9.97 13.89
C HIS A 27 6.45 -9.81 14.11
N PRO A 28 6.98 -10.23 15.28
CA PRO A 28 8.38 -10.02 15.63
C PRO A 28 9.36 -10.93 14.86
N GLN A 29 8.87 -11.98 14.21
CA GLN A 29 9.68 -12.88 13.40
C GLN A 29 10.10 -12.23 12.08
N SER A 30 11.26 -12.63 11.55
CA SER A 30 11.70 -12.18 10.23
C SER A 30 10.79 -12.72 9.14
N ILE A 31 10.37 -11.85 8.21
CA ILE A 31 9.66 -12.22 6.99
C ILE A 31 10.69 -12.43 5.88
N GLY A 32 10.73 -13.64 5.30
CA GLY A 32 11.61 -13.94 4.17
C GLY A 32 11.27 -13.13 2.92
N CYS A 33 12.21 -13.03 1.98
CA CYS A 33 12.08 -12.20 0.77
C CYS A 33 10.76 -12.43 0.02
N ASP A 34 10.42 -13.70 -0.24
CA ASP A 34 9.21 -14.06 -1.00
C ASP A 34 7.96 -14.21 -0.11
N ALA A 35 8.15 -14.36 1.20
CA ALA A 35 7.06 -14.44 2.17
C ALA A 35 6.29 -13.10 2.30
N GLY A 36 6.82 -12.02 1.73
CA GLY A 36 6.11 -10.76 1.58
C GLY A 36 5.00 -10.79 0.52
N PHE A 37 5.05 -11.72 -0.44
CA PHE A 37 4.07 -11.76 -1.53
C PHE A 37 2.72 -12.33 -1.08
N GLN A 38 2.73 -13.60 -0.66
CA GLN A 38 1.59 -14.26 -0.01
C GLN A 38 1.85 -14.29 1.50
N PRO A 39 0.94 -13.80 2.36
CA PRO A 39 -0.40 -13.29 2.03
C PRO A 39 -0.48 -11.77 1.79
N TYR A 40 0.60 -11.01 1.96
CA TYR A 40 0.51 -9.54 2.13
C TYR A 40 0.35 -8.75 0.83
N PHE A 41 1.27 -8.91 -0.13
CA PHE A 41 1.25 -8.15 -1.38
C PHE A 41 -0.07 -8.34 -2.14
N TYR A 42 -0.49 -9.60 -2.31
CA TYR A 42 -1.72 -9.95 -3.03
C TYR A 42 -3.01 -9.82 -2.20
N SER A 43 -2.92 -9.34 -0.96
CA SER A 43 -4.10 -9.16 -0.12
C SER A 43 -5.02 -8.06 -0.67
N SER A 44 -6.33 -8.30 -0.66
CA SER A 44 -7.33 -7.25 -0.87
C SER A 44 -7.49 -6.32 0.33
N ASN A 45 -6.87 -6.63 1.47
CA ASN A 45 -6.92 -5.80 2.67
C ASN A 45 -6.11 -4.51 2.51
N PRO A 46 -6.48 -3.43 3.22
CA PRO A 46 -5.63 -2.25 3.41
C PRO A 46 -4.22 -2.60 3.90
N ASN A 47 -3.26 -1.73 3.60
CA ASN A 47 -1.95 -1.76 4.23
C ASN A 47 -2.11 -1.56 5.75
N PRO A 48 -1.53 -2.44 6.59
CA PRO A 48 -1.63 -2.33 8.04
C PRO A 48 -0.97 -1.07 8.60
N ASN A 49 0.06 -0.55 7.92
CA ASN A 49 0.72 0.69 8.32
C ASN A 49 0.38 1.80 7.33
N VAL A 50 -0.37 2.82 7.76
CA VAL A 50 -0.71 3.98 6.92
C VAL A 50 0.55 4.84 6.70
N LEU A 51 0.98 4.96 5.45
CA LEU A 51 2.14 5.80 5.08
C LEU A 51 1.71 7.27 4.95
N VAL A 52 1.45 7.90 6.09
CA VAL A 52 0.92 9.26 6.17
C VAL A 52 1.81 10.24 5.40
N ARG A 53 1.16 11.13 4.63
CA ARG A 53 1.78 12.16 3.76
C ARG A 53 2.53 11.63 2.53
N ALA A 54 2.44 10.34 2.22
CA ALA A 54 2.87 9.86 0.91
C ALA A 54 1.93 10.39 -0.19
N ILE A 55 2.53 10.82 -1.30
CA ILE A 55 1.81 11.12 -2.54
C ILE A 55 1.89 9.86 -3.39
N VAL A 56 0.74 9.30 -3.75
CA VAL A 56 0.70 8.17 -4.71
C VAL A 56 0.98 8.67 -6.12
N GLY A 57 1.38 7.75 -7.00
CA GLY A 57 1.64 8.00 -8.41
C GLY A 57 0.52 8.75 -9.14
N GLY A 58 0.83 9.16 -10.38
CA GLY A 58 -0.08 9.90 -11.24
C GLY A 58 -1.43 9.21 -11.42
N LEU A 59 -2.42 10.00 -11.82
CA LEU A 59 -3.67 9.44 -12.32
C LEU A 59 -3.40 8.83 -13.70
N ASP A 60 -4.24 7.89 -14.11
CA ASP A 60 -4.23 7.44 -15.50
C ASP A 60 -4.66 8.56 -16.46
N GLN A 61 -4.61 8.29 -17.76
CA GLN A 61 -4.96 9.26 -18.81
C GLN A 61 -6.41 9.79 -18.76
N ASN A 62 -7.27 9.20 -17.93
CA ASN A 62 -8.66 9.59 -17.73
C ASN A 62 -8.91 10.14 -16.31
N ASP A 63 -7.86 10.63 -15.64
CA ASP A 63 -7.91 11.11 -14.25
C ASP A 63 -8.35 10.03 -13.23
N GLY A 64 -8.22 8.75 -13.61
CA GLY A 64 -8.54 7.59 -12.79
C GLY A 64 -7.40 7.20 -11.84
N PHE A 65 -7.76 6.58 -10.72
CA PHE A 65 -6.80 5.95 -9.82
C PHE A 65 -7.39 4.65 -9.29
N THR A 66 -6.62 3.56 -9.38
CA THR A 66 -6.99 2.29 -8.80
C THR A 66 -6.24 2.11 -7.48
N ASP A 67 -6.96 1.97 -6.37
CA ASP A 67 -6.35 1.64 -5.08
C ASP A 67 -5.96 0.15 -5.04
N ASP A 68 -4.95 -0.25 -5.81
CA ASP A 68 -4.44 -1.62 -5.89
C ASP A 68 -2.93 -1.64 -5.63
N ARG A 69 -2.48 -2.61 -4.84
CA ARG A 69 -1.08 -2.74 -4.45
C ARG A 69 -0.20 -3.23 -5.60
N SER A 70 -0.77 -3.88 -6.60
CA SER A 70 -0.08 -4.26 -7.83
C SER A 70 -0.01 -3.12 -8.85
N ASP A 71 -0.81 -2.07 -8.68
CA ASP A 71 -0.74 -0.87 -9.50
C ASP A 71 0.47 -0.03 -9.07
N ILE A 72 1.42 0.11 -9.99
CA ILE A 72 2.65 0.89 -9.82
C ILE A 72 2.64 2.18 -10.62
N ALA A 73 1.52 2.51 -11.28
CA ALA A 73 1.27 3.66 -12.16
C ALA A 73 2.53 4.45 -12.62
N LEU A 74 2.90 4.25 -13.90
CA LEU A 74 3.78 5.13 -14.69
C LEU A 74 3.10 6.47 -14.96
#